data_AF-A0A1N6UFH4-F1
#
_entry.id   AF-A0A1N6UFH4-F1
#
_cell.length_a   1.000
_cell.length_b   1.000
_cell.length_c   1.000
_cell.angle_alpha   90.00
_cell.angle_beta   90.00
_cell.angle_gamma   90.00
#
_symmetry.space_group_name_H-M   'P 1'
#
loop_
_entity.id
_entity.type
_entity.pdbx_description
1 polymer ?
#
loop_
_entity_poly.entity_id
_entity_poly.type
_entity_poly.pdbx_seq_one_letter_code
_entity_poly.pdbx_strand_id
1 'polypeptide(L)'
;MLNPQIQEALNKVFAEQSHRPRRRQEGIQALNRLVPISLNDTGQSRVIGRFLLGLWNGQAYPFDLTELRGLDSELYADCLAVLQLDRLGEREVHEYVKGGWAVWDQLRKRCH
;
A
#
# COMPACT_ATOMS: atom_id res chain seq x y z
N MET A 1 -36.97 -8.15 18.26
CA MET A 1 -36.40 -7.02 17.48
C MET A 1 -34.96 -6.83 17.91
N LEU A 2 -34.03 -6.64 16.97
CA LEU A 2 -32.62 -6.37 17.29
C LEU A 2 -32.49 -4.97 17.93
N ASN A 3 -31.61 -4.82 18.91
CA ASN A 3 -31.30 -3.51 19.51
C ASN A 3 -30.84 -2.52 18.41
N PRO A 4 -31.40 -1.29 18.32
CA PRO A 4 -31.01 -0.30 17.32
C PRO A 4 -29.51 -0.01 17.24
N GLN A 5 -28.80 -0.01 18.38
CA GLN A 5 -27.34 0.18 18.42
C GLN A 5 -26.59 -1.00 17.78
N ILE A 6 -27.07 -2.22 18.01
CA ILE A 6 -26.52 -3.43 17.38
C ILE A 6 -26.78 -3.38 15.87
N GLN A 7 -27.98 -2.95 15.45
CA GLN A 7 -28.31 -2.79 14.04
C GLN A 7 -27.40 -1.76 13.34
N GLU A 8 -27.16 -0.61 13.97
CA GLU A 8 -26.27 0.41 13.42
C GLU A 8 -24.82 -0.07 13.33
N ALA A 9 -24.31 -0.72 14.37
CA ALA A 9 -22.96 -1.29 14.37
C ALA A 9 -22.78 -2.32 13.24
N LEU A 10 -23.75 -3.22 13.07
CA LEU A 10 -23.75 -4.20 11.99
C LEU A 10 -23.76 -3.51 10.61
N ASN A 11 -24.60 -2.50 10.41
CA ASN A 11 -24.68 -1.77 9.15
C ASN A 11 -23.33 -1.09 8.80
N LYS A 12 -22.62 -0.52 9.77
CA LYS A 12 -21.28 0.07 9.56
C LYS A 12 -20.28 -1.00 9.12
N VAL A 13 -20.24 -2.15 9.81
CA VAL A 13 -19.36 -3.26 9.45
C VAL A 13 -19.67 -3.77 8.03
N PHE A 14 -20.94 -3.96 7.69
CA PHE A 14 -21.33 -4.39 6.34
C PHE A 14 -20.97 -3.37 5.26
N ALA A 15 -21.16 -2.08 5.53
CA ALA A 15 -20.77 -1.02 4.60
C ALA A 15 -19.25 -1.04 4.35
N GLU A 16 -18.43 -1.12 5.39
CA GLU A 16 -16.97 -1.21 5.28
C GLU A 16 -16.50 -2.45 4.51
N GLN A 17 -17.16 -3.60 4.74
CA GLN A 17 -16.88 -4.85 4.04
C GLN A 17 -17.24 -4.79 2.55
N SER A 18 -18.32 -4.10 2.18
CA SER A 18 -18.77 -4.00 0.78
C SER A 18 -17.73 -3.31 -0.13
N HIS A 19 -16.94 -2.39 0.44
CA HIS A 19 -15.88 -1.68 -0.30
C HIS A 19 -14.56 -2.45 -0.39
N ARG A 20 -14.40 -3.60 0.30
CA ARG A 20 -13.14 -4.36 0.32
C ARG A 20 -12.71 -4.87 -1.06
N PRO A 21 -13.58 -5.49 -1.90
CA PRO A 21 -13.17 -5.98 -3.20
C PRO A 21 -12.63 -4.88 -4.11
N ARG A 22 -13.28 -3.70 -4.08
CA ARG A 22 -12.85 -2.52 -4.84
C ARG A 22 -11.50 -2.00 -4.38
N ARG A 23 -11.33 -1.77 -3.06
CA ARG A 23 -10.05 -1.32 -2.49
C ARG A 23 -8.91 -2.27 -2.80
N ARG A 24 -9.17 -3.59 -2.73
CA ARG A 24 -8.20 -4.61 -3.10
C ARG A 24 -7.79 -4.48 -4.56
N GLN A 25 -8.75 -4.40 -5.47
CA GLN A 25 -8.48 -4.29 -6.90
C GLN A 25 -7.69 -3.01 -7.24
N GLU A 26 -8.13 -1.85 -6.73
CA GLU A 26 -7.49 -0.56 -6.96
C GLU A 26 -6.04 -0.56 -6.43
N GLY A 27 -5.83 -1.08 -5.21
CA GLY A 27 -4.50 -1.14 -4.62
C GLY A 27 -3.56 -2.13 -5.32
N ILE A 28 -4.04 -3.28 -5.80
CA ILE A 28 -3.21 -4.21 -6.59
C ILE A 28 -2.78 -3.55 -7.90
N GLN A 29 -3.69 -2.83 -8.57
CA GLN A 29 -3.37 -2.10 -9.79
C GLN A 29 -2.33 -0.99 -9.55
N ALA A 30 -2.50 -0.21 -8.48
CA ALA A 30 -1.54 0.81 -8.07
C ALA A 30 -0.17 0.19 -7.74
N LEU A 31 -0.15 -0.91 -6.98
CA LEU A 31 1.07 -1.62 -6.63
C LEU A 31 1.84 -2.08 -7.88
N ASN A 32 1.13 -2.66 -8.86
CA ASN A 32 1.73 -3.08 -10.13
C ASN A 32 2.32 -1.92 -10.94
N ARG A 33 1.81 -0.69 -10.79
CA ARG A 33 2.41 0.51 -11.39
C ARG A 33 3.62 1.01 -10.60
N LEU A 34 3.53 1.04 -9.27
CA LEU A 34 4.59 1.57 -8.42
C LEU A 34 5.85 0.69 -8.40
N VAL A 35 5.71 -0.63 -8.42
CA VAL A 35 6.84 -1.57 -8.37
C VAL A 35 7.91 -1.27 -9.44
N PRO A 36 7.61 -1.23 -10.74
CA PRO A 36 8.64 -0.92 -11.74
C PRO A 36 9.21 0.49 -11.57
N ILE A 37 8.41 1.48 -11.15
CA ILE A 37 8.87 2.87 -10.95
C ILE A 37 9.85 2.96 -9.77
N SER A 38 9.60 2.22 -8.70
CA SER A 38 10.44 2.16 -7.50
C SER A 38 11.84 1.61 -7.78
N LEU A 39 11.99 0.86 -8.88
CA LEU A 39 13.26 0.27 -9.30
C LEU A 39 14.07 1.15 -10.26
N ASN A 40 13.59 2.35 -10.60
CA ASN A 40 14.32 3.31 -11.43
C ASN A 40 15.26 4.21 -10.59
N ASP A 41 16.01 5.10 -11.25
CA ASP A 41 17.04 5.97 -10.64
C ASP A 41 16.58 7.44 -10.52
N THR A 42 15.36 7.67 -10.03
CA THR A 42 14.82 9.03 -9.81
C THR A 42 14.60 9.33 -8.32
N GLY A 43 14.49 10.62 -7.97
CA GLY A 43 14.12 11.02 -6.61
C GLY A 43 12.79 10.42 -6.16
N GLN A 44 11.78 10.42 -7.03
CA GLN A 44 10.46 9.85 -6.76
C GLN A 44 10.53 8.32 -6.63
N SER A 45 11.33 7.65 -7.45
CA SER A 45 11.58 6.20 -7.36
C SER A 45 12.09 5.80 -5.98
N ARG A 46 13.02 6.58 -5.42
CA ARG A 46 13.55 6.34 -4.08
C ARG A 46 12.48 6.51 -2.99
N VAL A 47 11.63 7.52 -3.10
CA VAL A 47 10.51 7.73 -2.16
C VAL A 47 9.55 6.55 -2.21
N ILE A 48 9.15 6.11 -3.40
CA ILE A 48 8.24 4.97 -3.59
C ILE A 48 8.88 3.67 -3.05
N GLY A 49 10.16 3.42 -3.35
CA GLY A 49 10.86 2.24 -2.86
C GLY A 49 10.92 2.18 -1.33
N ARG A 50 11.23 3.30 -0.68
CA ARG A 50 11.22 3.41 0.79
C ARG A 50 9.83 3.27 1.39
N PHE A 51 8.81 3.82 0.72
CA PHE A 51 7.41 3.62 1.11
C PHE A 51 7.02 2.14 1.09
N LEU A 52 7.31 1.41 0.00
CA LEU A 52 7.02 -0.03 -0.13
C LEU A 52 7.80 -0.89 0.88
N LEU A 53 9.05 -0.54 1.17
CA LEU A 53 9.83 -1.19 2.23
C LEU A 53 9.26 -0.92 3.62
N GLY A 54 8.82 0.32 3.89
CA GLY A 54 8.21 0.71 5.16
C GLY A 54 6.87 0.01 5.42
N LEU A 55 6.07 -0.25 4.38
CA LEU A 55 4.87 -1.10 4.50
C LEU A 55 5.23 -2.54 4.89
N TRP A 56 6.27 -3.11 4.28
CA TRP A 56 6.68 -4.48 4.56
C TRP A 56 7.33 -4.65 5.93
N ASN A 57 8.23 -3.75 6.32
CA ASN A 57 8.89 -3.77 7.62
C ASN A 57 9.28 -2.36 8.07
N GLY A 58 8.32 -1.65 8.66
CA GLY A 58 8.53 -0.26 9.11
C GLY A 58 9.54 -0.11 10.26
N GLN A 59 9.86 -1.18 11.00
CA GLN A 59 10.90 -1.15 12.03
C GLN A 59 12.30 -1.12 11.41
N ALA A 60 12.54 -1.94 10.38
CA ALA A 60 13.81 -1.96 9.67
C ALA A 60 13.93 -0.80 8.65
N TYR A 61 12.80 -0.36 8.09
CA TYR A 61 12.74 0.66 7.05
C TYR A 61 11.76 1.78 7.43
N PRO A 62 12.11 2.65 8.38
CA PRO A 62 11.27 3.79 8.72
C PRO A 62 11.10 4.72 7.52
N PHE A 63 9.87 5.20 7.32
CA PHE A 63 9.49 6.09 6.22
C PHE A 63 8.93 7.41 6.75
N ASP A 64 9.53 8.53 6.30
CA ASP A 64 9.04 9.87 6.63
C ASP A 64 7.87 10.23 5.69
N LEU A 65 6.67 10.39 6.25
CA LEU A 65 5.46 10.73 5.50
C LEU A 65 5.56 12.06 4.76
N THR A 66 6.45 12.98 5.15
CA THR A 66 6.64 14.24 4.45
C THR A 66 7.28 14.04 3.06
N GLU A 67 7.96 12.93 2.82
CA GLU A 67 8.54 12.59 1.51
C GLU A 67 7.48 12.39 0.43
N LEU A 68 6.25 12.01 0.81
CA LEU A 68 5.12 11.88 -0.12
C LEU A 68 4.74 13.21 -0.80
N ARG A 69 5.12 14.37 -0.21
CA ARG A 69 4.83 15.70 -0.78
C ARG A 69 5.62 16.00 -2.05
N GLY A 70 6.72 15.27 -2.29
CA GLY A 70 7.56 15.42 -3.48
C GLY A 70 7.15 14.52 -4.65
N LEU A 71 6.06 13.77 -4.51
CA LEU A 71 5.55 12.91 -5.57
C LEU A 71 4.59 13.66 -6.50
N ASP A 72 4.63 13.30 -7.77
CA ASP A 72 3.58 13.66 -8.73
C ASP A 72 2.23 13.12 -8.24
N SER A 73 1.15 13.85 -8.53
CA SER A 73 -0.20 13.56 -8.02
C SER A 73 -0.65 12.13 -8.26
N GLU A 74 -0.30 11.53 -9.41
CA GLU A 74 -0.65 10.16 -9.75
C GLU A 74 0.10 9.13 -8.88
N LEU A 75 1.40 9.36 -8.63
CA LEU A 75 2.22 8.49 -7.77
C LEU A 75 1.81 8.59 -6.31
N TYR A 76 1.45 9.79 -5.85
CA TYR A 76 0.88 10.00 -4.54
C TYR A 76 -0.45 9.23 -4.38
N ALA A 77 -1.36 9.36 -5.35
CA ALA A 77 -2.64 8.64 -5.34
C ALA A 77 -2.44 7.12 -5.34
N ASP A 78 -1.47 6.62 -6.11
CA ASP A 78 -1.12 5.20 -6.12
C ASP A 78 -0.57 4.75 -4.76
N CYS A 79 0.27 5.53 -4.09
CA CYS A 79 0.76 5.21 -2.75
C CYS A 79 -0.39 5.09 -1.75
N LEU A 80 -1.39 5.99 -1.82
CA LEU A 80 -2.57 5.90 -0.96
C LEU A 80 -3.43 4.67 -1.27
N ALA A 81 -3.59 4.31 -2.55
CA ALA A 81 -4.32 3.09 -2.94
C ALA A 81 -3.62 1.83 -2.41
N VAL A 82 -2.28 1.76 -2.45
CA VAL A 82 -1.52 0.66 -1.87
C VAL A 82 -1.63 0.65 -0.34
N LEU A 83 -1.59 1.80 0.33
CA LEU A 83 -1.80 1.88 1.78
C LEU A 83 -3.21 1.39 2.17
N GLN A 84 -4.22 1.68 1.36
CA GLN A 84 -5.59 1.18 1.58
C GLN A 84 -5.71 -0.33 1.35
N LEU A 85 -4.93 -0.89 0.42
CA LEU A 85 -4.80 -2.34 0.25
C LEU A 85 -4.14 -2.98 1.48
N ASP A 86 -3.00 -2.45 1.93
CA ASP A 86 -2.23 -2.98 3.05
C ASP A 86 -3.05 -2.96 4.36
N ARG A 87 -3.85 -1.90 4.55
CA ARG A 87 -4.83 -1.76 5.65
C ARG A 87 -5.84 -2.91 5.72
N LEU A 88 -6.11 -3.64 4.62
CA LEU A 88 -7.00 -4.80 4.65
C LEU A 88 -6.42 -5.97 5.45
N GLY A 89 -5.09 -6.05 5.58
CA GLY A 89 -4.40 -7.08 6.36
C GLY A 89 -4.58 -8.49 5.82
N GLU A 90 -4.80 -8.65 4.52
CA GLU A 90 -5.11 -9.94 3.90
C GLU A 90 -3.85 -10.74 3.52
N ARG A 91 -2.78 -10.03 3.14
CA ARG A 91 -1.47 -10.55 2.73
C ARG A 91 -0.42 -9.47 2.97
N GLU A 92 0.85 -9.85 3.08
CA GLU A 92 1.92 -8.86 3.06
C GLU A 92 2.02 -8.20 1.68
N VAL A 93 2.39 -6.92 1.63
CA VAL A 93 2.42 -6.13 0.37
C VAL A 93 3.21 -6.81 -0.76
N HIS A 94 4.31 -7.48 -0.44
CA HIS A 94 5.16 -8.14 -1.42
C HIS A 94 4.52 -9.42 -2.02
N GLU A 95 3.57 -10.05 -1.33
CA GLU A 95 2.89 -11.28 -1.78
C GLU A 95 1.87 -11.04 -2.90
N TYR A 96 1.48 -9.78 -3.13
CA TYR A 96 0.65 -9.39 -4.27
C TYR A 96 1.44 -9.28 -5.58
N VAL A 97 2.77 -9.32 -5.51
CA VAL A 97 3.67 -9.10 -6.65
C VAL A 97 4.29 -10.43 -7.08
N LYS A 98 4.24 -10.74 -8.38
CA LYS A 98 4.90 -11.93 -8.93
C LYS A 98 6.42 -11.83 -8.69
N GLY A 99 6.98 -12.78 -7.95
CA GLY A 99 8.40 -12.74 -7.56
C GLY A 99 8.72 -11.69 -6.51
N GLY A 100 7.75 -11.29 -5.68
CA GLY A 100 7.86 -10.19 -4.73
C GLY A 100 9.10 -10.23 -3.83
N TRP A 101 9.53 -11.41 -3.36
CA TRP A 101 10.77 -11.54 -2.58
C TRP A 101 12.01 -11.01 -3.31
N ALA A 102 12.16 -11.29 -4.60
CA ALA A 102 13.28 -10.81 -5.40
C ALA A 102 13.19 -9.29 -5.61
N VAL A 103 11.98 -8.76 -5.84
CA VAL A 103 11.72 -7.31 -5.95
C VAL A 103 12.09 -6.60 -4.65
N TRP A 104 11.65 -7.11 -3.50
CA TRP A 104 11.95 -6.51 -2.19
C TRP A 104 13.42 -6.65 -1.82
N ASP A 105 14.10 -7.74 -2.18
CA ASP A 105 15.56 -7.86 -2.04
C ASP A 105 16.30 -6.80 -2.86
N GLN A 106 15.83 -6.52 -4.08
CA GLN A 106 16.40 -5.45 -4.90
C GLN A 106 16.13 -4.06 -4.29
N LEU A 107 14.92 -3.80 -3.81
CA LEU A 107 14.59 -2.54 -3.11
C LEU A 107 15.49 -2.33 -1.89
N ARG A 108 15.68 -3.35 -1.06
CA ARG A 108 16.56 -3.29 0.11
C ARG A 108 18.00 -2.91 -0.25
N LYS A 109 18.51 -3.34 -1.41
CA LYS A 109 19.86 -2.98 -1.87
C LYS A 109 19.96 -1.56 -2.42
N ARG A 110 18.85 -1.00 -2.92
CA ARG A 110 18.81 0.33 -3.58
C ARG A 110 18.46 1.47 -2.63
N CYS A 111 17.66 1.18 -1.61
CA CYS A 111 17.11 2.19 -0.70
C CYS A 111 17.81 2.25 0.66
N HIS A 112 18.93 1.55 0.83
CA HIS A 112 19.73 1.54 2.04
C HIS A 112 20.81 2.64 2.07
#